data_AF-A0A378L9W2-F1
#
_entry.id   AF-A0A378L9W2-F1
#
_cell.length_a   1.000
_cell.length_b   1.000
_cell.length_c   1.000
_cell.angle_alpha   90.00
_cell.angle_beta   90.00
_cell.angle_gamma   90.00
#
_symmetry.space_group_name_H-M   'P 1'
#
loop_
_entity.id
_entity.type
_entity.pdbx_description
1 polymer ?
#
loop_
_entity_poly.entity_id
_entity_poly.type
_entity_poly.pdbx_seq_one_letter_code
_entity_poly.pdbx_strand_id
1 'polypeptide(L)'
;MTVKSTFQGGIELNFSSQRKFESIAGVKQEKQAPIIARNAVRFLMMGWTEQWTEFLTPAVAYAVFVKRDHDLVRELRFAFQQGFLDLFEQLKDKELTPEQKEQVQLYLSNCLTLLPYGDLTPYEFIKIPQYIDGHLELVEYQIKPIELTERSGWRRFFIRDKDRVFAYGLEPILQEKAESHLIFMGTTYPAGQGFLPQVNTDSKGFETVGESLYRKGRNRIHEWLSAQKNKIHVCGVSLGGSLSLLLAIDKGNYIVSRVDALNPAGLNAWPKNRYDHWDELTDKPLVVVQKQGNDPVSAFGIWKNDWYIIQVTPPPDKQGPNCFCDHFLNYAGFADTTFTYIEAKQDNEKRIARNFWLYLLGRSLIYGFFFLPFTYAARPLAYFFIQNWMISVSALGILVGAGLSLAGILPVAAFLIIAGSLLATVFVYSEYLAKKNPEASSIRLLVEQEGLAEMHDPSLPRNPTMDSYNKDNTVEIELTYQQIHTYYDVMRRLVKEKDFLPDDEKKSKHVVGVSKKALLEESLDSQKAALAVPFTVTRAKAAHIRHTLNWVQKLGIENEALKTNLEKCYTEYRIGKHI
;
A
#
# COMPACT_ATOMS: atom_id res chain seq x y z
N MET A 1 -30.31 -10.19 10.12
CA MET A 1 -29.65 -11.19 9.24
C MET A 1 -29.52 -12.47 10.04
N THR A 2 -29.88 -13.64 9.49
CA THR A 2 -29.72 -14.91 10.20
C THR A 2 -28.23 -15.21 10.35
N VAL A 3 -27.77 -15.51 11.57
CA VAL A 3 -26.37 -15.87 11.82
C VAL A 3 -26.06 -17.16 11.06
N LYS A 4 -25.03 -17.13 10.21
CA LYS A 4 -24.55 -18.32 9.49
C LYS A 4 -24.05 -19.37 10.48
N SER A 5 -24.11 -20.65 10.11
CA SER A 5 -23.58 -21.73 10.93
C SER A 5 -22.05 -21.66 11.04
N THR A 6 -21.52 -22.12 12.16
CA THR A 6 -20.08 -22.41 12.31
C THR A 6 -19.65 -23.46 11.29
N PHE A 7 -18.44 -23.31 10.74
CA PHE A 7 -17.81 -24.32 9.89
C PHE A 7 -16.34 -24.51 10.24
N GLN A 8 -15.78 -25.64 9.83
CA GLN A 8 -14.35 -25.96 9.89
C GLN A 8 -13.79 -25.82 8.48
N GLY A 9 -12.58 -25.25 8.33
CA GLY A 9 -12.03 -24.90 7.03
C GLY A 9 -12.03 -26.07 6.03
N GLY A 10 -11.47 -27.21 6.45
CA GLY A 10 -11.50 -28.45 5.68
C GLY A 10 -10.47 -28.55 4.56
N ILE A 11 -9.60 -27.55 4.37
CA ILE A 11 -8.39 -27.65 3.52
C ILE A 11 -7.18 -27.00 4.17
N GLU A 12 -6.00 -27.55 3.86
CA GLU A 12 -4.72 -26.98 4.25
C GLU A 12 -4.15 -26.12 3.11
N LEU A 13 -3.89 -24.84 3.40
CA LEU A 13 -3.37 -23.85 2.47
C LEU A 13 -1.93 -23.50 2.86
N ASN A 14 -0.96 -24.01 2.11
CA ASN A 14 0.45 -23.77 2.39
C ASN A 14 0.97 -22.64 1.51
N PHE A 15 1.34 -21.50 2.08
CA PHE A 15 1.93 -20.38 1.32
C PHE A 15 3.37 -20.67 0.83
N SER A 16 3.93 -21.80 1.22
CA SER A 16 5.20 -22.32 0.72
C SER A 16 5.19 -23.83 0.74
N SER A 17 5.85 -24.46 -0.22
CA SER A 17 6.08 -25.91 -0.23
C SER A 17 6.76 -26.46 1.04
N GLN A 18 7.52 -25.63 1.78
CA GLN A 18 8.20 -26.01 3.01
C GLN A 18 7.75 -25.15 4.19
N ARG A 19 7.39 -25.80 5.31
CA ARG A 19 7.06 -25.12 6.58
C ARG A 19 8.29 -24.70 7.39
N LYS A 20 9.34 -25.50 7.31
CA LYS A 20 10.55 -25.30 8.12
C LYS A 20 11.30 -24.06 7.65
N PHE A 21 11.97 -23.41 8.59
CA PHE A 21 12.82 -22.28 8.26
C PHE A 21 14.13 -22.73 7.63
N GLU A 22 14.58 -21.89 6.70
CA GLU A 22 15.90 -21.99 6.11
C GLU A 22 16.91 -21.29 7.04
N SER A 23 18.00 -21.99 7.36
CA SER A 23 19.04 -21.43 8.22
C SER A 23 19.87 -20.38 7.48
N ILE A 24 20.23 -19.30 8.17
CA ILE A 24 21.19 -18.29 7.69
C ILE A 24 22.63 -18.57 8.14
N ALA A 25 22.87 -19.65 8.91
CA ALA A 25 24.20 -19.99 9.41
C ALA A 25 25.15 -20.30 8.23
N GLY A 26 26.32 -19.65 8.22
CA GLY A 26 27.30 -19.79 7.13
C GLY A 26 26.93 -19.09 5.81
N VAL A 27 25.79 -18.40 5.74
CA VAL A 27 25.38 -17.62 4.56
C VAL A 27 25.95 -16.21 4.65
N LYS A 28 26.61 -15.75 3.58
CA LYS A 28 27.10 -14.36 3.48
C LYS A 28 25.95 -13.36 3.63
N GLN A 29 26.18 -12.25 4.34
CA GLN A 29 25.16 -11.24 4.65
C GLN A 29 24.36 -10.77 3.41
N GLU A 30 25.05 -10.51 2.30
CA GLU A 30 24.47 -10.12 1.01
C GLU A 30 23.48 -11.15 0.39
N LYS A 31 23.50 -12.40 0.86
CA LYS A 31 22.61 -13.49 0.43
C LYS A 31 21.57 -13.88 1.47
N GLN A 32 21.50 -13.20 2.61
CA GLN A 32 20.57 -13.55 3.68
C GLN A 32 19.16 -13.01 3.45
N ALA A 33 19.00 -11.86 2.78
CA ALA A 33 17.70 -11.22 2.56
C ALA A 33 16.63 -12.15 1.94
N PRO A 34 16.92 -12.96 0.89
CA PRO A 34 15.95 -13.90 0.34
C PRO A 34 15.49 -14.98 1.33
N ILE A 35 16.41 -15.47 2.18
CA ILE A 35 16.11 -16.48 3.20
C ILE A 35 15.21 -15.88 4.28
N ILE A 36 15.56 -14.69 4.78
CA ILE A 36 14.80 -13.98 5.80
C ILE A 36 13.38 -13.68 5.29
N ALA A 37 13.24 -13.21 4.04
CA ALA A 37 11.96 -12.92 3.41
C ALA A 37 11.07 -14.17 3.29
N ARG A 38 11.62 -15.29 2.80
CA ARG A 38 10.87 -16.56 2.72
C ARG A 38 10.43 -17.07 4.08
N ASN A 39 11.33 -17.04 5.06
CA ASN A 39 10.97 -17.39 6.43
C ASN A 39 9.83 -16.47 6.89
N ALA A 40 9.92 -15.15 6.68
CA ALA A 40 8.94 -14.17 7.19
C ALA A 40 7.53 -14.50 6.70
N VAL A 41 7.41 -14.82 5.41
CA VAL A 41 6.13 -15.23 4.82
C VAL A 41 5.66 -16.58 5.38
N ARG A 42 6.55 -17.57 5.57
CA ARG A 42 6.17 -18.85 6.23
C ARG A 42 5.59 -18.61 7.62
N PHE A 43 6.23 -17.76 8.41
CA PHE A 43 5.76 -17.44 9.75
C PHE A 43 4.40 -16.76 9.73
N LEU A 44 4.23 -15.73 8.91
CA LEU A 44 2.98 -14.97 8.84
C LEU A 44 1.82 -15.81 8.26
N MET A 45 2.09 -16.65 7.25
CA MET A 45 1.06 -17.32 6.45
C MET A 45 0.82 -18.78 6.80
N MET A 46 1.74 -19.42 7.53
CA MET A 46 1.67 -20.86 7.85
C MET A 46 1.67 -21.12 9.36
N GLY A 47 1.49 -20.07 10.15
CA GLY A 47 1.28 -20.09 11.60
C GLY A 47 2.54 -20.21 12.44
N TRP A 48 2.31 -20.47 13.73
CA TRP A 48 3.37 -20.55 14.70
C TRP A 48 4.30 -21.75 14.45
N THR A 49 5.59 -21.55 14.75
CA THR A 49 6.62 -22.60 14.69
C THR A 49 7.60 -22.41 15.84
N GLU A 50 8.12 -23.50 16.38
CA GLU A 50 9.15 -23.48 17.41
C GLU A 50 10.45 -22.78 16.94
N GLN A 51 10.67 -22.73 15.63
CA GLN A 51 11.82 -22.07 14.99
C GLN A 51 11.73 -20.53 14.95
N TRP A 52 10.68 -19.90 15.50
CA TRP A 52 10.46 -18.44 15.41
C TRP A 52 11.65 -17.60 15.89
N THR A 53 12.44 -18.09 16.86
CA THR A 53 13.62 -17.38 17.36
C THR A 53 14.72 -17.24 16.31
N GLU A 54 14.73 -18.09 15.27
CA GLU A 54 15.68 -17.98 14.16
C GLU A 54 15.50 -16.67 13.35
N PHE A 55 14.38 -15.97 13.51
CA PHE A 55 14.20 -14.61 12.96
C PHE A 55 14.85 -13.49 13.74
N LEU A 56 15.17 -13.71 15.01
CA LEU A 56 15.71 -12.67 15.88
C LEU A 56 17.19 -12.43 15.58
N THR A 57 17.46 -12.04 14.35
CA THR A 57 18.79 -11.75 13.84
C THR A 57 19.10 -10.26 13.98
N PRO A 58 20.37 -9.87 14.12
CA PRO A 58 20.75 -8.46 14.13
C PRO A 58 20.31 -7.71 12.87
N ALA A 59 20.31 -8.37 11.71
CA ALA A 59 19.85 -7.79 10.45
C ALA A 59 18.35 -7.45 10.49
N VAL A 60 17.52 -8.39 10.95
CA VAL A 60 16.07 -8.18 11.12
C VAL A 60 15.80 -7.10 12.17
N ALA A 61 16.48 -7.14 13.31
CA ALA A 61 16.32 -6.13 14.35
C ALA A 61 16.68 -4.72 13.84
N TYR A 62 17.78 -4.60 13.09
CA TYR A 62 18.18 -3.34 12.46
C TYR A 62 17.15 -2.87 11.43
N ALA A 63 16.65 -3.77 10.59
CA ALA A 63 15.63 -3.47 9.58
C ALA A 63 14.30 -3.00 10.18
N VAL A 64 13.94 -3.54 11.35
CA VAL A 64 12.68 -3.24 12.06
C VAL A 64 12.77 -1.98 12.92
N PHE A 65 13.88 -1.77 13.63
CA PHE A 65 13.98 -0.71 14.64
C PHE A 65 14.82 0.50 14.23
N VAL A 66 15.75 0.34 13.28
CA VAL A 66 16.75 1.37 12.97
C VAL A 66 16.55 1.95 11.58
N LYS A 67 16.68 1.13 10.54
CA LYS A 67 16.63 1.60 9.16
C LYS A 67 16.04 0.55 8.23
N ARG A 68 15.09 0.99 7.41
CA ARG A 68 14.48 0.20 6.36
C ARG A 68 15.51 -0.39 5.40
N ASP A 69 15.38 -1.68 5.12
CA ASP A 69 16.25 -2.42 4.20
C ASP A 69 15.50 -2.68 2.88
N HIS A 70 15.94 -2.02 1.80
CA HIS A 70 15.29 -2.10 0.49
C HIS A 70 15.47 -3.46 -0.19
N ASP A 71 16.57 -4.16 0.07
CA ASP A 71 16.78 -5.51 -0.47
C ASP A 71 15.86 -6.50 0.24
N LEU A 72 15.74 -6.40 1.57
CA LEU A 72 14.84 -7.27 2.33
C LEU A 72 13.37 -7.12 1.90
N VAL A 73 12.88 -5.89 1.72
CA VAL A 73 11.49 -5.66 1.29
C VAL A 73 11.27 -6.07 -0.17
N ARG A 74 12.28 -5.90 -1.05
CA ARG A 74 12.24 -6.46 -2.41
C ARG A 74 12.06 -7.97 -2.39
N GLU A 75 12.87 -8.67 -1.60
CA GLU A 75 12.77 -10.12 -1.46
C GLU A 75 11.46 -10.55 -0.78
N LEU A 76 10.91 -9.73 0.12
CA LEU A 76 9.59 -9.98 0.72
C LEU A 76 8.49 -9.99 -0.34
N ARG A 77 8.47 -9.03 -1.28
CA ARG A 77 7.52 -9.04 -2.41
C ARG A 77 7.67 -10.29 -3.26
N PHE A 78 8.90 -10.71 -3.53
CA PHE A 78 9.17 -11.93 -4.29
C PHE A 78 8.68 -13.19 -3.55
N ALA A 79 8.89 -13.28 -2.24
CA ALA A 79 8.38 -14.36 -1.41
C ALA A 79 6.83 -14.40 -1.41
N PHE A 80 6.17 -13.24 -1.37
CA PHE A 80 4.72 -13.16 -1.54
C PHE A 80 4.27 -13.68 -2.91
N GLN A 81 4.94 -13.26 -3.99
CA GLN A 81 4.66 -13.75 -5.33
C GLN A 81 4.80 -15.27 -5.42
N GLN A 82 5.87 -15.85 -4.86
CA GLN A 82 6.06 -17.29 -4.88
C GLN A 82 4.94 -18.03 -4.15
N GLY A 83 4.51 -17.53 -2.99
CA GLY A 83 3.45 -18.18 -2.27
C GLY A 83 2.07 -18.06 -2.92
N PHE A 84 1.78 -16.97 -3.64
CA PHE A 84 0.60 -16.90 -4.50
C PHE A 84 0.63 -17.94 -5.63
N LEU A 85 1.80 -18.20 -6.22
CA LEU A 85 1.96 -19.26 -7.22
C LEU A 85 1.75 -20.65 -6.60
N ASP A 86 2.35 -20.90 -5.44
CA ASP A 86 2.21 -22.17 -4.71
C ASP A 86 0.73 -22.42 -4.34
N LEU A 87 -0.01 -21.38 -3.93
CA LEU A 87 -1.45 -21.48 -3.66
C LEU A 87 -2.28 -21.76 -4.91
N PHE A 88 -1.97 -21.11 -6.03
CA PHE A 88 -2.65 -21.38 -7.30
C PHE A 88 -2.49 -22.85 -7.70
N GLU A 89 -1.26 -23.37 -7.65
CA GLU A 89 -0.96 -24.76 -7.97
C GLU A 89 -1.67 -25.75 -7.03
N GLN A 90 -1.85 -25.39 -5.75
CA GLN A 90 -2.60 -26.20 -4.79
C GLN A 90 -4.11 -26.24 -5.05
N LEU A 91 -4.68 -25.28 -5.78
CA LEU A 91 -6.12 -25.05 -5.87
C LEU A 91 -6.71 -25.19 -7.28
N LYS A 92 -5.92 -24.99 -8.35
CA LYS A 92 -6.39 -24.85 -9.74
C LYS A 92 -7.25 -26.01 -10.27
N ASP A 93 -7.04 -27.23 -9.76
CA ASP A 93 -7.75 -28.44 -10.22
C ASP A 93 -8.71 -29.00 -9.16
N LYS A 94 -9.03 -28.23 -8.11
CA LYS A 94 -9.88 -28.69 -7.00
C LYS A 94 -11.30 -28.15 -7.09
N GLU A 95 -12.27 -29.06 -6.96
CA GLU A 95 -13.66 -28.68 -6.67
C GLU A 95 -13.81 -28.41 -5.18
N LEU A 96 -14.04 -27.14 -4.83
CA LEU A 96 -14.20 -26.71 -3.44
C LEU A 96 -15.68 -26.59 -3.06
N THR A 97 -16.00 -27.06 -1.86
CA THR A 97 -17.28 -26.79 -1.19
C THR A 97 -17.45 -25.27 -0.91
N PRO A 98 -18.68 -24.77 -0.68
CA PRO A 98 -18.89 -23.37 -0.32
C PRO A 98 -18.07 -22.91 0.90
N GLU A 99 -17.96 -23.76 1.92
CA GLU A 99 -17.18 -23.49 3.13
C GLU A 99 -15.68 -23.39 2.84
N GLN A 100 -15.14 -24.30 2.02
CA GLN A 100 -13.76 -24.25 1.58
C GLN A 100 -13.48 -23.02 0.68
N LYS A 101 -14.43 -22.61 -0.16
CA LYS A 101 -14.32 -21.37 -0.95
C LYS A 101 -14.26 -20.13 -0.05
N GLU A 102 -15.08 -20.08 0.99
CA GLU A 102 -15.02 -19.00 1.99
C GLU A 102 -13.69 -19.05 2.75
N GLN A 103 -13.20 -20.23 3.16
CA GLN A 103 -11.87 -20.35 3.77
C GLN A 103 -10.77 -19.80 2.85
N VAL A 104 -10.75 -20.19 1.57
CA VAL A 104 -9.77 -19.69 0.58
C VAL A 104 -9.87 -18.18 0.44
N GLN A 105 -11.09 -17.62 0.36
CA GLN A 105 -11.30 -16.19 0.27
C GLN A 105 -10.73 -15.47 1.49
N LEU A 106 -11.06 -15.92 2.72
CA LEU A 106 -10.54 -15.32 3.96
C LEU A 106 -9.02 -15.39 4.02
N TYR A 107 -8.44 -16.53 3.64
CA TYR A 107 -7.00 -16.74 3.63
C TYR A 107 -6.29 -15.84 2.61
N LEU A 108 -6.77 -15.77 1.37
CA LEU A 108 -6.23 -14.90 0.33
C LEU A 108 -6.36 -13.42 0.72
N SER A 109 -7.50 -12.99 1.27
CA SER A 109 -7.67 -11.64 1.80
C SER A 109 -6.62 -11.34 2.87
N ASN A 110 -6.40 -12.26 3.82
CA ASN A 110 -5.37 -12.10 4.85
C ASN A 110 -3.95 -11.99 4.25
N CYS A 111 -3.61 -12.80 3.23
CA CYS A 111 -2.35 -12.66 2.49
C CYS A 111 -2.20 -11.27 1.87
N LEU A 112 -3.26 -10.76 1.22
CA LEU A 112 -3.28 -9.43 0.62
C LEU A 112 -3.10 -8.33 1.66
N THR A 113 -3.72 -8.45 2.86
CA THR A 113 -3.59 -7.43 3.91
C THR A 113 -2.15 -7.23 4.40
N LEU A 114 -1.30 -8.26 4.31
CA LEU A 114 0.08 -8.25 4.78
C LEU A 114 1.09 -7.99 3.65
N LEU A 115 0.66 -8.04 2.40
CA LEU A 115 1.49 -7.73 1.23
C LEU A 115 2.11 -6.31 1.24
N PRO A 116 1.41 -5.23 1.67
CA PRO A 116 1.96 -3.87 1.72
C PRO A 116 3.24 -3.72 2.55
N TYR A 117 3.51 -4.61 3.50
CA TYR A 117 4.73 -4.57 4.32
C TYR A 117 6.01 -4.77 3.50
N GLY A 118 5.89 -5.29 2.26
CA GLY A 118 6.98 -5.40 1.28
C GLY A 118 7.25 -4.15 0.42
N ASP A 119 6.62 -2.99 0.70
CA ASP A 119 6.67 -1.80 -0.17
C ASP A 119 6.32 -2.10 -1.62
N LEU A 120 5.04 -2.34 -1.86
CA LEU A 120 4.56 -2.51 -3.21
C LEU A 120 4.97 -1.30 -4.08
N THR A 121 5.63 -1.59 -5.20
CA THR A 121 6.18 -0.58 -6.10
C THR A 121 5.35 -0.52 -7.39
N PRO A 122 5.06 0.66 -7.95
CA PRO A 122 4.27 0.80 -9.17
C PRO A 122 4.98 0.27 -10.43
N TYR A 123 6.24 -0.13 -10.31
CA TYR A 123 7.05 -0.61 -11.43
C TYR A 123 7.11 -2.14 -11.53
N GLU A 124 6.57 -2.84 -10.54
CA GLU A 124 6.40 -4.29 -10.56
C GLU A 124 4.93 -4.64 -10.79
N PHE A 125 4.68 -5.85 -11.30
CA PHE A 125 3.36 -6.47 -11.28
C PHE A 125 3.35 -7.61 -10.27
N ILE A 126 2.16 -8.02 -9.83
CA ILE A 126 1.98 -9.19 -8.98
C ILE A 126 0.88 -10.09 -9.52
N LYS A 127 1.06 -11.40 -9.39
CA LYS A 127 0.05 -12.40 -9.73
C LYS A 127 -0.65 -12.92 -8.50
N ILE A 128 -1.98 -12.87 -8.49
CA ILE A 128 -2.81 -13.27 -7.36
C ILE A 128 -3.88 -14.26 -7.85
N PRO A 129 -4.08 -15.41 -7.18
CA PRO A 129 -5.16 -16.32 -7.50
C PRO A 129 -6.52 -15.68 -7.20
N GLN A 130 -7.46 -15.75 -8.15
CA GLN A 130 -8.82 -15.24 -7.97
C GLN A 130 -9.82 -16.17 -8.64
N TYR A 131 -10.96 -16.38 -7.99
CA TYR A 131 -12.08 -17.07 -8.61
C TYR A 131 -12.84 -16.12 -9.54
N ILE A 132 -12.92 -16.48 -10.82
CA ILE A 132 -13.64 -15.75 -11.86
C ILE A 132 -14.57 -16.75 -12.55
N ASP A 133 -15.85 -16.43 -12.68
CA ASP A 133 -16.85 -17.32 -13.31
C ASP A 133 -16.76 -18.79 -12.85
N GLY A 134 -16.52 -19.01 -11.55
CA GLY A 134 -16.49 -20.33 -10.92
C GLY A 134 -15.18 -21.12 -11.04
N HIS A 135 -14.17 -20.61 -11.75
CA HIS A 135 -12.86 -21.25 -11.88
C HIS A 135 -11.75 -20.35 -11.31
N LEU A 136 -10.64 -20.96 -10.88
CA LEU A 136 -9.51 -20.22 -10.34
C LEU A 136 -8.58 -19.77 -11.48
N GLU A 137 -8.31 -18.48 -11.56
CA GLU A 137 -7.34 -17.90 -12.48
C GLU A 137 -6.20 -17.23 -11.72
N LEU A 138 -5.01 -17.21 -12.32
CA LEU A 138 -3.88 -16.46 -11.80
C LEU A 138 -3.81 -15.09 -12.50
N VAL A 139 -4.36 -14.07 -11.84
CA VAL A 139 -4.55 -12.73 -12.43
C VAL A 139 -3.32 -11.86 -12.20
N GLU A 140 -2.84 -11.20 -13.25
CA GLU A 140 -1.77 -10.20 -13.20
C GLU A 140 -2.33 -8.82 -12.82
N TYR A 141 -1.73 -8.17 -11.84
CA TYR A 141 -2.13 -6.85 -11.36
C TYR A 141 -1.00 -5.81 -11.50
N GLN A 142 -1.37 -4.62 -11.97
CA GLN A 142 -0.56 -3.42 -11.81
C GLN A 142 -0.78 -2.84 -10.41
N ILE A 143 0.29 -2.35 -9.80
CA ILE A 143 0.28 -1.72 -8.48
C ILE A 143 0.13 -0.19 -8.63
N LYS A 144 -0.78 0.41 -7.87
CA LYS A 144 -1.00 1.85 -7.74
C LYS A 144 -0.93 2.30 -6.28
N PRO A 145 0.19 2.88 -5.83
CA PRO A 145 0.26 3.49 -4.51
C PRO A 145 -0.67 4.71 -4.41
N ILE A 146 -1.49 4.75 -3.37
CA ILE A 146 -2.43 5.83 -3.08
C ILE A 146 -2.00 6.46 -1.76
N GLU A 147 -1.37 7.64 -1.82
CA GLU A 147 -0.97 8.33 -0.59
C GLU A 147 -2.22 8.67 0.25
N LEU A 148 -2.12 8.55 1.57
CA LEU A 148 -3.16 8.89 2.56
C LEU A 148 -2.81 10.14 3.36
N THR A 149 -1.53 10.50 3.44
CA THR A 149 -1.04 11.72 4.09
C THR A 149 -1.23 12.95 3.20
N GLU A 150 -1.24 14.14 3.79
CA GLU A 150 -1.33 15.40 3.04
C GLU A 150 0.00 16.15 3.15
N ARG A 151 0.53 16.61 2.01
CA ARG A 151 1.81 17.32 1.90
C ARG A 151 1.67 18.79 1.47
N SER A 152 0.44 19.26 1.29
CA SER A 152 0.12 20.64 0.91
C SER A 152 0.10 21.58 2.12
N GLY A 153 0.43 22.85 1.86
CA GLY A 153 0.36 23.93 2.85
C GLY A 153 1.20 23.68 4.10
N TRP A 154 0.66 24.07 5.25
CA TRP A 154 1.35 24.00 6.55
C TRP A 154 1.61 22.56 7.03
N ARG A 155 0.90 21.55 6.50
CA ARG A 155 1.09 20.15 6.92
C ARG A 155 2.44 19.58 6.47
N ARG A 156 3.05 20.16 5.45
CA ARG A 156 4.41 19.81 5.00
C ARG A 156 5.47 19.93 6.09
N PHE A 157 5.26 20.80 7.09
CA PHE A 157 6.18 20.96 8.21
C PHE A 157 6.16 19.77 9.19
N PHE A 158 5.09 18.97 9.19
CA PHE A 158 4.88 17.86 10.14
C PHE A 158 5.07 16.48 9.50
N ILE A 159 4.98 16.40 8.16
CA ILE A 159 5.07 15.15 7.39
C ILE A 159 6.35 15.17 6.55
N ARG A 160 7.35 14.38 6.96
CA ARG A 160 8.55 14.11 6.16
C ARG A 160 8.31 12.95 5.19
N ASP A 161 9.29 12.64 4.34
CA ASP A 161 9.11 11.56 3.37
C ASP A 161 8.79 10.22 4.06
N LYS A 162 9.55 9.84 5.09
CA LYS A 162 9.31 8.65 5.93
C LYS A 162 7.95 8.60 6.65
N ASP A 163 7.21 9.70 6.68
CA ASP A 163 5.91 9.80 7.34
C ASP A 163 4.74 9.56 6.41
N ARG A 164 5.00 9.44 5.11
CA ARG A 164 3.93 9.25 4.14
C ARG A 164 3.32 7.88 4.35
N VAL A 165 1.99 7.81 4.39
CA VAL A 165 1.27 6.54 4.53
C VAL A 165 0.55 6.26 3.23
N PHE A 166 0.51 5.01 2.81
CA PHE A 166 -0.09 4.59 1.54
C PHE A 166 -1.14 3.49 1.74
N ALA A 167 -2.20 3.55 0.94
CA ALA A 167 -2.97 2.38 0.53
C ALA A 167 -2.48 1.94 -0.86
N TYR A 168 -2.87 0.74 -1.29
CA TYR A 168 -2.45 0.20 -2.58
C TYR A 168 -3.65 -0.29 -3.37
N GLY A 169 -3.85 0.31 -4.53
CA GLY A 169 -4.77 -0.19 -5.55
C GLY A 169 -4.07 -1.23 -6.43
N LEU A 170 -4.72 -2.36 -6.68
CA LEU A 170 -4.27 -3.38 -7.61
C LEU A 170 -5.28 -3.45 -8.76
N GLU A 171 -4.80 -3.21 -9.98
CA GLU A 171 -5.62 -3.11 -11.18
C GLU A 171 -5.31 -4.27 -12.12
N PRO A 172 -6.32 -5.05 -12.58
CA PRO A 172 -6.08 -6.13 -13.52
C PRO A 172 -5.40 -5.68 -14.82
N ILE A 173 -4.23 -6.27 -15.04
CA ILE A 173 -3.56 -6.62 -16.28
C ILE A 173 -4.45 -6.78 -17.50
N LEU A 174 -4.75 -8.06 -17.72
CA LEU A 174 -5.31 -8.63 -18.95
C LEU A 174 -6.73 -9.14 -18.76
N GLN A 175 -7.13 -9.45 -17.51
CA GLN A 175 -8.38 -10.12 -17.20
C GLN A 175 -9.46 -9.09 -16.84
N GLU A 176 -10.38 -8.83 -17.78
CA GLU A 176 -11.40 -7.80 -17.64
C GLU A 176 -12.47 -8.13 -16.60
N LYS A 177 -12.66 -9.41 -16.25
CA LYS A 177 -13.65 -9.82 -15.24
C LYS A 177 -13.09 -9.88 -13.81
N ALA A 178 -11.78 -9.77 -13.64
CA ALA A 178 -11.13 -9.81 -12.34
C ALA A 178 -11.53 -8.60 -11.49
N GLU A 179 -11.78 -8.80 -10.21
CA GLU A 179 -11.99 -7.66 -9.30
C GLU A 179 -10.67 -6.92 -9.09
N SER A 180 -10.75 -5.59 -9.00
CA SER A 180 -9.63 -4.78 -8.51
C SER A 180 -9.53 -4.93 -6.98
N HIS A 181 -8.34 -4.76 -6.42
CA HIS A 181 -8.14 -4.81 -4.97
C HIS A 181 -7.72 -3.45 -4.41
N LEU A 182 -8.34 -3.01 -3.33
CA LEU A 182 -7.84 -1.90 -2.52
C LEU A 182 -7.34 -2.43 -1.18
N ILE A 183 -6.04 -2.26 -0.93
CA ILE A 183 -5.40 -2.76 0.27
C ILE A 183 -5.00 -1.59 1.16
N PHE A 184 -5.59 -1.52 2.35
CA PHE A 184 -5.15 -0.60 3.39
C PHE A 184 -4.07 -1.24 4.24
N MET A 185 -2.91 -0.60 4.31
CA MET A 185 -1.79 -1.06 5.14
C MET A 185 -2.11 -0.88 6.63
N GLY A 186 -1.84 -1.92 7.42
CA GLY A 186 -1.87 -1.85 8.88
C GLY A 186 -0.75 -0.97 9.45
N THR A 187 -0.76 -0.76 10.77
CA THR A 187 0.33 -0.04 11.43
C THR A 187 1.62 -0.80 11.24
N THR A 188 2.64 -0.12 10.69
CA THR A 188 3.92 -0.73 10.38
C THR A 188 4.83 -0.82 11.61
N TYR A 189 6.08 -1.18 11.43
CA TYR A 189 7.11 -1.24 12.47
C TYR A 189 7.89 0.10 12.59
N PRO A 190 8.71 0.33 13.64
CA PRO A 190 9.32 1.64 13.89
C PRO A 190 10.16 2.25 12.75
N ALA A 191 10.95 1.43 12.05
CA ALA A 191 11.68 1.85 10.84
C ALA A 191 10.81 1.81 9.57
N GLY A 192 9.55 1.40 9.72
CA GLY A 192 8.56 1.27 8.67
C GLY A 192 8.06 2.62 8.16
N GLN A 193 7.68 2.65 6.88
CA GLN A 193 7.15 3.84 6.26
C GLN A 193 5.82 4.26 6.89
N GLY A 194 5.72 5.51 7.36
CA GLY A 194 4.47 6.05 7.88
C GLY A 194 4.12 5.62 9.32
N PHE A 195 5.04 4.95 10.02
CA PHE A 195 4.82 4.43 11.38
C PHE A 195 4.25 5.46 12.35
N LEU A 196 4.91 6.61 12.49
CA LEU A 196 4.52 7.62 13.47
C LEU A 196 3.14 8.21 13.19
N PRO A 197 2.79 8.62 11.96
CA PRO A 197 1.42 9.01 11.64
C PRO A 197 0.37 7.94 11.89
N GLN A 198 0.67 6.67 11.60
CA GLN A 198 -0.25 5.56 11.85
C GLN A 198 -0.52 5.38 13.35
N VAL A 199 0.52 5.29 14.18
CA VAL A 199 0.39 5.22 15.66
C VAL A 199 -0.37 6.43 16.21
N ASN A 200 -0.10 7.62 15.69
CA ASN A 200 -0.80 8.84 16.08
C ASN A 200 -2.29 8.77 15.71
N THR A 201 -2.65 8.16 14.58
CA THR A 201 -4.06 7.98 14.17
C THR A 201 -4.77 6.82 14.88
N ASP A 202 -4.03 5.77 15.27
CA ASP A 202 -4.55 4.69 16.13
C ASP A 202 -5.00 5.24 17.47
N SER A 203 -4.16 6.10 18.04
CA SER A 203 -4.35 6.65 19.36
C SER A 203 -5.36 7.80 19.39
N LYS A 204 -5.79 8.34 18.25
CA LYS A 204 -6.62 9.54 18.23
C LYS A 204 -8.02 9.28 18.81
N GLY A 205 -8.31 9.99 19.91
CA GLY A 205 -9.57 9.87 20.65
C GLY A 205 -10.78 10.48 19.93
N PHE A 206 -11.98 10.07 20.36
CA PHE A 206 -13.29 10.54 19.86
C PHE A 206 -13.54 10.36 18.34
N GLU A 207 -12.74 9.55 17.66
CA GLU A 207 -12.94 9.17 16.27
C GLU A 207 -12.69 7.67 16.07
N THR A 208 -13.12 7.11 14.96
CA THR A 208 -12.74 5.72 14.63
C THR A 208 -11.23 5.65 14.43
N VAL A 209 -10.59 4.55 14.84
CA VAL A 209 -9.17 4.30 14.54
C VAL A 209 -8.88 4.56 13.06
N GLY A 210 -7.92 5.44 12.78
CA GLY A 210 -7.53 5.79 11.41
C GLY A 210 -8.43 6.83 10.71
N GLU A 211 -9.51 7.30 11.30
CA GLU A 211 -10.48 8.20 10.63
C GLU A 211 -9.83 9.49 10.09
N SER A 212 -8.94 10.11 10.88
CA SER A 212 -8.22 11.30 10.42
C SER A 212 -7.23 11.02 9.29
N LEU A 213 -6.72 9.80 9.17
CA LEU A 213 -5.88 9.37 8.04
C LEU A 213 -6.75 9.09 6.81
N TYR A 214 -7.84 8.33 6.96
CA TYR A 214 -8.82 8.09 5.90
C TYR A 214 -9.29 9.40 5.28
N ARG A 215 -9.70 10.37 6.12
CA ARG A 215 -10.16 11.69 5.67
C ARG A 215 -9.14 12.44 4.82
N LYS A 216 -7.84 12.33 5.12
CA LYS A 216 -6.77 13.00 4.37
C LYS A 216 -6.56 12.35 3.00
N GLY A 217 -6.69 11.03 2.93
CA GLY A 217 -6.54 10.24 1.69
C GLY A 217 -7.83 10.10 0.87
N ARG A 218 -9.00 10.40 1.45
CA ARG A 218 -10.33 10.06 0.93
C ARG A 218 -10.51 10.42 -0.54
N ASN A 219 -10.15 11.64 -0.94
CA ASN A 219 -10.32 12.09 -2.33
C ASN A 219 -9.48 11.26 -3.32
N ARG A 220 -8.24 10.92 -2.96
CA ARG A 220 -7.34 10.09 -3.79
C ARG A 220 -7.82 8.64 -3.87
N ILE A 221 -8.32 8.10 -2.75
CA ILE A 221 -8.97 6.79 -2.72
C ILE A 221 -10.19 6.80 -3.66
N HIS A 222 -11.08 7.79 -3.53
CA HIS A 222 -12.30 7.89 -4.34
C HIS A 222 -12.00 8.12 -5.82
N GLU A 223 -10.96 8.91 -6.15
CA GLU A 223 -10.47 9.08 -7.52
C GLU A 223 -10.06 7.73 -8.12
N TRP A 224 -9.27 6.94 -7.38
CA TRP A 224 -8.87 5.61 -7.82
C TRP A 224 -10.05 4.64 -7.94
N LEU A 225 -10.93 4.58 -6.94
CA LEU A 225 -12.12 3.70 -6.92
C LEU A 225 -13.05 4.01 -8.11
N SER A 226 -13.30 5.29 -8.39
CA SER A 226 -14.20 5.73 -9.47
C SER A 226 -13.60 5.54 -10.87
N ALA A 227 -12.30 5.24 -10.96
CA ALA A 227 -11.63 4.89 -12.21
C ALA A 227 -11.76 3.40 -12.57
N GLN A 228 -12.11 2.55 -11.60
CA GLN A 228 -12.22 1.11 -11.81
C GLN A 228 -13.51 0.78 -12.58
N LYS A 229 -13.39 -0.12 -13.57
CA LYS A 229 -14.54 -0.70 -14.28
C LYS A 229 -15.14 -1.88 -13.53
N ASN A 230 -14.30 -2.60 -12.80
CA ASN A 230 -14.66 -3.86 -12.15
C ASN A 230 -15.09 -3.59 -10.71
N LYS A 231 -15.78 -4.59 -10.13
CA LYS A 231 -16.05 -4.58 -8.69
C LYS A 231 -14.74 -4.58 -7.93
N ILE A 232 -14.80 -4.05 -6.71
CA ILE A 232 -13.61 -3.80 -5.89
C ILE A 232 -13.71 -4.61 -4.62
N HIS A 233 -12.72 -5.46 -4.38
CA HIS A 233 -12.51 -6.11 -3.10
C HIS A 233 -11.57 -5.24 -2.26
N VAL A 234 -11.99 -4.90 -1.04
CA VAL A 234 -11.24 -4.07 -0.10
C VAL A 234 -10.76 -4.94 1.04
N CYS A 235 -9.49 -4.83 1.42
CA CYS A 235 -9.00 -5.55 2.58
C CYS A 235 -7.93 -4.78 3.36
N GLY A 236 -7.78 -5.13 4.64
CA GLY A 236 -6.72 -4.58 5.48
C GLY A 236 -6.65 -5.26 6.84
N VAL A 237 -5.49 -5.14 7.50
CA VAL A 237 -5.23 -5.70 8.84
C VAL A 237 -5.04 -4.60 9.86
N SER A 238 -5.50 -4.80 11.10
CA SER A 238 -5.30 -3.83 12.20
C SER A 238 -5.87 -2.45 11.84
N LEU A 239 -5.07 -1.37 11.93
CA LEU A 239 -5.41 -0.05 11.40
C LEU A 239 -5.95 -0.10 9.96
N GLY A 240 -5.33 -0.90 9.08
CA GLY A 240 -5.77 -1.07 7.70
C GLY A 240 -7.16 -1.71 7.61
N GLY A 241 -7.47 -2.62 8.52
CA GLY A 241 -8.81 -3.18 8.66
C GLY A 241 -9.81 -2.10 9.09
N SER A 242 -9.47 -1.26 10.07
CA SER A 242 -10.30 -0.12 10.49
C SER A 242 -10.56 0.88 9.34
N LEU A 243 -9.54 1.16 8.52
CA LEU A 243 -9.68 1.99 7.31
C LEU A 243 -10.60 1.34 6.26
N SER A 244 -10.54 0.01 6.13
CA SER A 244 -11.43 -0.76 5.26
C SER A 244 -12.88 -0.65 5.72
N LEU A 245 -13.14 -0.73 7.04
CA LEU A 245 -14.46 -0.54 7.63
C LEU A 245 -14.97 0.90 7.46
N LEU A 246 -14.10 1.89 7.55
CA LEU A 246 -14.43 3.30 7.27
C LEU A 246 -14.83 3.51 5.80
N LEU A 247 -14.17 2.84 4.87
CA LEU A 247 -14.58 2.87 3.46
C LEU A 247 -15.91 2.16 3.25
N ALA A 248 -16.16 1.04 3.94
CA ALA A 248 -17.39 0.25 3.80
C ALA A 248 -18.67 1.05 4.11
N ILE A 249 -18.58 2.00 5.04
CA ILE A 249 -19.70 2.88 5.44
C ILE A 249 -19.77 4.18 4.65
N ASP A 250 -18.75 4.48 3.85
CA ASP A 250 -18.66 5.72 3.08
C ASP A 250 -19.46 5.64 1.77
N LYS A 251 -19.87 6.78 1.25
CA LYS A 251 -20.64 6.91 0.01
C LYS A 251 -19.77 7.44 -1.12
N GLY A 252 -19.87 6.84 -2.30
CA GLY A 252 -19.18 7.29 -3.50
C GLY A 252 -19.73 6.65 -4.78
N ASN A 253 -19.16 7.03 -5.93
CA ASN A 253 -19.54 6.53 -7.24
C ASN A 253 -18.62 5.37 -7.66
N TYR A 254 -18.72 4.26 -6.93
CA TYR A 254 -17.93 3.04 -7.15
C TYR A 254 -18.68 1.83 -6.58
N ILE A 255 -18.28 0.62 -6.98
CA ILE A 255 -18.93 -0.62 -6.54
C ILE A 255 -17.91 -1.45 -5.76
N VAL A 256 -18.09 -1.52 -4.43
CA VAL A 256 -17.36 -2.44 -3.56
C VAL A 256 -18.15 -3.73 -3.46
N SER A 257 -17.56 -4.86 -3.82
CA SER A 257 -18.21 -6.18 -3.69
C SER A 257 -18.10 -6.72 -2.28
N ARG A 258 -16.89 -6.66 -1.72
CA ARG A 258 -16.54 -7.27 -0.43
C ARG A 258 -15.49 -6.44 0.31
N VAL A 259 -15.60 -6.43 1.64
CA VAL A 259 -14.64 -5.84 2.57
C VAL A 259 -14.22 -6.90 3.57
N ASP A 260 -12.96 -7.33 3.51
CA ASP A 260 -12.36 -8.27 4.48
C ASP A 260 -11.43 -7.50 5.44
N ALA A 261 -11.87 -7.32 6.68
CA ALA A 261 -11.11 -6.64 7.72
C ALA A 261 -10.53 -7.65 8.71
N LEU A 262 -9.21 -7.81 8.70
CA LEU A 262 -8.48 -8.71 9.59
C LEU A 262 -8.06 -7.99 10.87
N ASN A 263 -8.46 -8.53 12.02
CA ASN A 263 -8.14 -8.01 13.34
C ASN A 263 -8.30 -6.47 13.50
N PRO A 264 -9.37 -5.83 12.98
CA PRO A 264 -9.51 -4.38 13.00
C PRO A 264 -9.97 -3.89 14.37
N ALA A 265 -9.74 -2.61 14.68
CA ALA A 265 -10.56 -1.94 15.68
C ALA A 265 -11.91 -1.59 15.06
N GLY A 266 -12.99 -1.74 15.81
CA GLY A 266 -14.34 -1.38 15.36
C GLY A 266 -14.55 0.12 15.25
N LEU A 267 -15.70 0.49 14.69
CA LEU A 267 -16.10 1.88 14.53
C LEU A 267 -16.27 2.58 15.89
N ASN A 268 -16.11 3.90 15.91
CA ASN A 268 -16.46 4.70 17.07
C ASN A 268 -17.97 5.00 17.07
N ALA A 269 -18.63 4.78 18.21
CA ALA A 269 -20.07 5.03 18.34
C ALA A 269 -20.41 6.52 18.54
N TRP A 270 -19.52 7.30 19.15
CA TRP A 270 -19.81 8.68 19.51
C TRP A 270 -18.58 9.61 19.51
N PRO A 271 -18.65 10.78 18.85
CA PRO A 271 -19.72 11.24 17.97
C PRO A 271 -19.86 10.37 16.70
N LYS A 272 -21.05 10.37 16.08
CA LYS A 272 -21.28 9.67 14.82
C LYS A 272 -20.34 10.24 13.76
N ASN A 273 -19.64 9.36 13.03
CA ASN A 273 -18.77 9.76 11.95
C ASN A 273 -19.60 10.41 10.82
N ARG A 274 -19.16 11.56 10.33
CA ARG A 274 -19.83 12.30 9.23
C ARG A 274 -19.84 11.55 7.89
N TYR A 275 -19.01 10.53 7.75
CA TYR A 275 -18.91 9.66 6.59
C TYR A 275 -19.68 8.35 6.76
N ASP A 276 -20.37 8.16 7.88
CA ASP A 276 -21.18 6.98 8.15
C ASP A 276 -22.54 7.08 7.45
N HIS A 277 -22.57 6.67 6.19
CA HIS A 277 -23.75 6.61 5.33
C HIS A 277 -24.33 5.20 5.23
N TRP A 278 -23.92 4.28 6.11
CA TRP A 278 -24.24 2.85 6.00
C TRP A 278 -25.74 2.56 5.84
N ASP A 279 -26.60 3.32 6.53
CA ASP A 279 -28.05 3.16 6.49
C ASP A 279 -28.69 3.80 5.23
N GLU A 280 -27.94 4.64 4.52
CA GLU A 280 -28.34 5.33 3.28
C GLU A 280 -27.86 4.61 2.01
N LEU A 281 -26.97 3.63 2.14
CA LEU A 281 -26.45 2.85 1.02
C LEU A 281 -27.54 1.92 0.48
N THR A 282 -27.85 2.04 -0.81
CA THR A 282 -28.74 1.12 -1.53
C THR A 282 -28.08 -0.23 -1.74
N ASP A 283 -26.81 -0.21 -2.16
CA ASP A 283 -26.01 -1.38 -2.48
C ASP A 283 -24.87 -1.49 -1.47
N LYS A 284 -25.10 -2.27 -0.41
CA LYS A 284 -24.12 -2.48 0.65
C LYS A 284 -23.11 -3.56 0.24
N PRO A 285 -21.80 -3.32 0.44
CA PRO A 285 -20.81 -4.38 0.24
C PRO A 285 -20.99 -5.49 1.29
N LEU A 286 -20.53 -6.70 0.95
CA LEU A 286 -20.37 -7.76 1.93
C LEU A 286 -19.22 -7.40 2.88
N VAL A 287 -19.51 -7.11 4.15
CA VAL A 287 -18.47 -6.80 5.14
C VAL A 287 -18.22 -8.00 6.05
N VAL A 288 -16.96 -8.45 6.10
CA VAL A 288 -16.50 -9.58 6.90
C VAL A 288 -15.37 -9.14 7.81
N VAL A 289 -15.58 -9.28 9.12
CA VAL A 289 -14.59 -8.98 10.16
C VAL A 289 -14.04 -10.28 10.70
N GLN A 290 -12.75 -10.51 10.57
CA GLN A 290 -12.06 -11.67 11.13
C GLN A 290 -11.42 -11.29 12.46
N LYS A 291 -11.83 -11.96 13.54
CA LYS A 291 -11.23 -11.86 14.87
C LYS A 291 -10.42 -13.13 15.12
N GLN A 292 -9.11 -13.05 15.03
CA GLN A 292 -8.23 -14.20 15.20
C GLN A 292 -7.90 -14.46 16.66
N GLY A 293 -8.07 -15.71 17.09
CA GLY A 293 -7.70 -16.16 18.44
C GLY A 293 -8.16 -15.20 19.52
N ASN A 294 -7.21 -14.74 20.34
CA ASN A 294 -7.42 -13.80 21.43
C ASN A 294 -6.91 -12.39 21.10
N ASP A 295 -6.86 -11.99 19.82
CA ASP A 295 -6.42 -10.66 19.39
C ASP A 295 -7.05 -9.53 20.24
N PRO A 296 -6.24 -8.64 20.84
CA PRO A 296 -6.76 -7.59 21.72
C PRO A 296 -7.36 -6.40 20.95
N VAL A 297 -6.99 -6.20 19.69
CA VAL A 297 -7.39 -5.00 18.93
C VAL A 297 -8.87 -5.06 18.58
N SER A 298 -9.31 -6.22 18.09
CA SER A 298 -10.71 -6.45 17.72
C SER A 298 -11.67 -6.55 18.90
N ALA A 299 -11.17 -6.38 20.12
CA ALA A 299 -12.00 -6.20 21.30
C ALA A 299 -12.59 -4.78 21.38
N PHE A 300 -12.08 -3.81 20.63
CA PHE A 300 -12.50 -2.41 20.73
C PHE A 300 -13.42 -1.98 19.58
N GLY A 301 -14.23 -0.95 19.84
CA GLY A 301 -15.14 -0.36 18.87
C GLY A 301 -16.44 -1.15 18.68
N ILE A 302 -17.25 -0.73 17.71
CA ILE A 302 -18.55 -1.31 17.40
C ILE A 302 -18.64 -1.76 15.94
N TRP A 303 -19.50 -2.75 15.69
CA TRP A 303 -19.82 -3.28 14.38
C TRP A 303 -21.21 -2.84 13.92
N LYS A 304 -21.46 -2.76 12.61
CA LYS A 304 -22.83 -2.63 12.08
C LYS A 304 -23.55 -3.97 12.17
N ASN A 305 -24.87 -3.94 12.35
CA ASN A 305 -25.67 -5.13 12.68
C ASN A 305 -25.76 -6.18 11.55
N ASP A 306 -25.52 -5.77 10.32
CA ASP A 306 -25.56 -6.55 9.09
C ASP A 306 -24.16 -6.97 8.59
N TRP A 307 -23.11 -6.75 9.38
CA TRP A 307 -21.77 -7.26 9.11
C TRP A 307 -21.60 -8.69 9.62
N TYR A 308 -20.81 -9.50 8.90
CA TYR A 308 -20.42 -10.81 9.38
C TYR A 308 -19.20 -10.70 10.27
N ILE A 309 -19.36 -11.03 11.55
CA ILE A 309 -18.26 -11.09 12.51
C ILE A 309 -17.88 -12.55 12.68
N ILE A 310 -16.66 -12.90 12.31
CA ILE A 310 -16.15 -14.27 12.36
C ILE A 310 -15.09 -14.35 13.45
N GLN A 311 -15.32 -15.20 14.44
CA GLN A 311 -14.29 -15.64 15.36
C GLN A 311 -13.53 -16.80 14.73
N VAL A 312 -12.24 -16.59 14.48
CA VAL A 312 -11.33 -17.56 13.87
C VAL A 312 -10.54 -18.21 14.99
N THR A 313 -10.81 -19.48 15.25
CA THR A 313 -10.14 -20.27 16.29
C THR A 313 -9.16 -21.24 15.63
N PRO A 314 -7.84 -20.98 15.72
CA PRO A 314 -6.83 -21.88 15.15
C PRO A 314 -6.72 -23.20 15.92
N PRO A 315 -6.10 -24.23 15.32
CA PRO A 315 -5.63 -25.40 16.05
C PRO A 315 -4.63 -25.00 17.16
N PRO A 316 -4.67 -25.62 18.35
CA PRO A 316 -3.81 -25.24 19.48
C PRO A 316 -2.31 -25.29 19.19
N ASP A 317 -1.86 -26.23 18.34
CA ASP A 317 -0.46 -26.39 17.94
C ASP A 317 0.01 -25.37 16.89
N LYS A 318 -0.92 -24.59 16.32
CA LYS A 318 -0.67 -23.55 15.31
C LYS A 318 -0.85 -22.13 15.84
N GLN A 319 -1.53 -22.00 16.99
CA GLN A 319 -1.73 -20.72 17.64
C GLN A 319 -0.41 -20.18 18.20
N GLY A 320 -0.22 -18.86 18.06
CA GLY A 320 0.90 -18.18 18.68
C GLY A 320 0.87 -18.27 20.22
N PRO A 321 2.00 -18.01 20.89
CA PRO A 321 2.15 -18.19 22.33
C PRO A 321 1.40 -17.13 23.15
N ASN A 322 0.91 -16.07 22.52
CA ASN A 322 0.21 -14.97 23.17
C ASN A 322 -0.75 -14.27 22.20
N CYS A 323 -1.64 -13.44 22.76
CA CYS A 323 -2.63 -12.67 22.01
C CYS A 323 -2.04 -11.65 21.02
N PHE A 324 -0.78 -11.25 21.18
CA PHE A 324 -0.13 -10.35 20.22
C PHE A 324 0.25 -11.10 18.93
N CYS A 325 0.62 -12.38 19.01
CA CYS A 325 0.85 -13.21 17.83
C CYS A 325 -0.44 -13.46 17.04
N ASP A 326 -1.57 -13.63 17.73
CA ASP A 326 -2.89 -13.73 17.10
C ASP A 326 -3.25 -12.49 16.26
N HIS A 327 -2.60 -11.34 16.51
CA HIS A 327 -2.84 -10.10 15.78
C HIS A 327 -2.35 -10.14 14.33
N PHE A 328 -1.23 -10.82 14.06
CA PHE A 328 -0.53 -10.73 12.76
C PHE A 328 -0.36 -12.08 12.04
N LEU A 329 -0.66 -13.20 12.68
CA LEU A 329 -0.64 -14.52 12.02
C LEU A 329 -1.89 -14.70 11.15
N ASN A 330 -1.81 -15.59 10.16
CA ASN A 330 -2.94 -15.95 9.31
C ASN A 330 -3.41 -17.37 9.64
N TYR A 331 -4.46 -17.47 10.47
CA TYR A 331 -5.02 -18.76 10.87
C TYR A 331 -6.02 -19.36 9.89
N ALA A 332 -6.44 -18.62 8.86
CA ALA A 332 -7.43 -19.14 7.91
C ALA A 332 -6.89 -20.30 7.04
N GLY A 333 -5.58 -20.54 7.04
CA GLY A 333 -4.94 -21.54 6.18
C GLY A 333 -5.00 -22.98 6.67
N PHE A 334 -5.42 -23.24 7.92
CA PHE A 334 -5.42 -24.59 8.47
C PHE A 334 -6.75 -25.30 8.25
N ALA A 335 -6.68 -26.59 7.89
CA ALA A 335 -7.86 -27.42 7.69
C ALA A 335 -8.74 -27.49 8.95
N ASP A 336 -8.11 -27.47 10.12
CA ASP A 336 -8.78 -27.60 11.41
C ASP A 336 -9.15 -26.28 12.07
N THR A 337 -8.92 -25.14 11.39
CA THR A 337 -9.40 -23.84 11.88
C THR A 337 -10.91 -23.82 11.88
N THR A 338 -11.47 -23.39 13.01
CA THR A 338 -12.92 -23.21 13.19
C THR A 338 -13.31 -21.75 12.97
N PHE A 339 -14.35 -21.53 12.16
CA PHE A 339 -14.90 -20.21 11.85
C PHE A 339 -16.30 -20.10 12.43
N THR A 340 -16.44 -19.34 13.52
CA THR A 340 -17.73 -19.14 14.21
C THR A 340 -18.28 -17.76 13.91
N TYR A 341 -19.45 -17.70 13.28
CA TYR A 341 -20.16 -16.43 13.07
C TYR A 341 -20.80 -15.96 14.38
N ILE A 342 -20.57 -14.70 14.73
CA ILE A 342 -21.10 -14.04 15.91
C ILE A 342 -22.05 -12.94 15.45
N GLU A 343 -23.20 -12.82 16.13
CA GLU A 343 -24.10 -11.70 15.90
C GLU A 343 -23.45 -10.38 16.36
N ALA A 344 -23.33 -9.41 15.43
CA ALA A 344 -22.73 -8.11 15.69
C ALA A 344 -23.35 -7.38 16.89
N LYS A 345 -24.69 -7.44 17.03
CA LYS A 345 -25.40 -6.81 18.15
C LYS A 345 -25.00 -7.40 19.49
N GLN A 346 -25.00 -8.73 19.61
CA GLN A 346 -24.58 -9.42 20.83
C GLN A 346 -23.12 -9.15 21.16
N ASP A 347 -22.24 -9.13 20.16
CA ASP A 347 -20.84 -8.83 20.34
C ASP A 347 -20.61 -7.37 20.77
N ASN A 348 -21.39 -6.41 20.25
CA ASN A 348 -21.34 -5.00 20.66
C ASN A 348 -21.79 -4.80 22.12
N GLU A 349 -22.88 -5.45 22.55
CA GLU A 349 -23.45 -5.32 23.90
C GLU A 349 -22.44 -5.74 24.98
N LYS A 350 -21.63 -6.78 24.72
CA LYS A 350 -20.58 -7.26 25.63
C LYS A 350 -19.45 -6.26 25.87
N ARG A 351 -19.38 -5.15 25.11
CA ARG A 351 -18.19 -4.27 25.04
C ARG A 351 -18.48 -2.85 25.44
N ILE A 352 -19.73 -2.50 25.75
CA ILE A 352 -20.16 -1.12 26.02
C ILE A 352 -19.26 -0.44 27.06
N ALA A 353 -19.07 -1.07 28.22
CA ALA A 353 -18.24 -0.53 29.29
C ALA A 353 -16.77 -0.36 28.87
N ARG A 354 -16.18 -1.37 28.23
CA ARG A 354 -14.80 -1.31 27.73
C ARG A 354 -14.63 -0.20 26.68
N ASN A 355 -15.57 -0.09 25.76
CA ASN A 355 -15.54 0.93 24.71
C ASN A 355 -15.63 2.34 25.29
N PHE A 356 -16.47 2.54 26.30
CA PHE A 356 -16.56 3.83 26.97
C PHE A 356 -15.26 4.19 27.73
N TRP A 357 -14.80 3.31 28.63
CA TRP A 357 -13.68 3.64 29.51
C TRP A 357 -12.31 3.61 28.81
N LEU A 358 -12.05 2.61 27.98
CA LEU A 358 -10.73 2.42 27.37
C LEU A 358 -10.67 3.00 25.96
N TYR A 359 -11.62 2.65 25.09
CA TYR A 359 -11.56 3.05 23.67
C TYR A 359 -11.89 4.52 23.46
N LEU A 360 -12.83 5.09 24.22
CA LEU A 360 -13.19 6.49 24.15
C LEU A 360 -12.32 7.31 25.11
N LEU A 361 -12.46 7.14 26.42
CA LEU A 361 -11.79 8.01 27.40
C LEU A 361 -10.29 7.77 27.50
N GLY A 362 -9.86 6.53 27.80
CA GLY A 362 -8.45 6.19 27.99
C GLY A 362 -7.58 6.53 26.78
N ARG A 363 -8.03 6.13 25.58
CA ARG A 363 -7.37 6.47 24.31
C ARG A 363 -7.27 7.99 24.10
N SER A 364 -8.33 8.74 24.41
CA SER A 364 -8.31 10.20 24.29
C SER A 364 -7.34 10.87 25.26
N LEU A 365 -7.22 10.37 26.49
CA LEU A 365 -6.25 10.86 27.47
C LEU A 365 -4.82 10.60 26.98
N ILE A 366 -4.53 9.37 26.53
CA ILE A 366 -3.21 9.02 25.99
C ILE A 366 -2.86 9.93 24.79
N TYR A 367 -3.82 10.15 23.89
CA TYR A 367 -3.63 11.05 22.77
C TYR A 367 -3.32 12.49 23.21
N GLY A 368 -4.16 13.06 24.07
CA GLY A 368 -4.06 14.44 24.50
C GLY A 368 -2.77 14.73 25.27
N PHE A 369 -2.37 13.82 26.17
CA PHE A 369 -1.20 14.03 27.03
C PHE A 369 0.13 13.64 26.38
N PHE A 370 0.16 12.66 25.47
CA PHE A 370 1.42 12.15 24.90
C PHE A 370 1.54 12.43 23.41
N PHE A 371 0.62 11.92 22.59
CA PHE A 371 0.79 11.94 21.13
C PHE A 371 0.58 13.31 20.51
N LEU A 372 -0.38 14.08 21.00
CA LEU A 372 -0.66 15.44 20.53
C LEU A 372 0.55 16.38 20.75
N PRO A 373 1.08 16.56 21.98
CA PRO A 373 2.24 17.41 22.19
C PRO A 373 3.50 16.86 21.50
N PHE A 374 3.68 15.54 21.45
CA PHE A 374 4.80 14.96 20.72
C PHE A 374 4.74 15.29 19.23
N THR A 375 3.58 15.06 18.58
CA THR A 375 3.41 15.20 17.13
C THR A 375 3.46 16.66 16.67
N TYR A 376 2.88 17.58 17.43
CA TYR A 376 2.70 18.97 17.00
C TYR A 376 3.66 19.97 17.66
N ALA A 377 4.37 19.61 18.73
CA ALA A 377 5.36 20.47 19.37
C ALA A 377 6.75 19.84 19.39
N ALA A 378 6.94 18.75 20.14
CA ALA A 378 8.28 18.21 20.40
C ALA A 378 8.99 17.75 19.12
N ARG A 379 8.27 17.05 18.24
CA ARG A 379 8.83 16.49 17.01
C ARG A 379 9.17 17.56 15.97
N PRO A 380 8.29 18.52 15.60
CA PRO A 380 8.64 19.61 14.71
C PRO A 380 9.81 20.45 15.24
N LEU A 381 9.87 20.69 16.56
CA LEU A 381 11.00 21.37 17.18
C LEU A 381 12.29 20.57 17.04
N ALA A 382 12.28 19.27 17.37
CA ALA A 382 13.43 18.40 17.18
C ALA A 382 13.88 18.38 15.71
N TYR A 383 12.93 18.37 14.77
CA TYR A 383 13.19 18.43 13.34
C TYR A 383 13.82 19.74 12.89
N PHE A 384 13.31 20.85 13.39
CA PHE A 384 13.89 22.16 13.18
C PHE A 384 15.32 22.21 13.73
N PHE A 385 15.53 21.73 14.95
CA PHE A 385 16.85 21.70 15.58
C PHE A 385 17.83 20.76 14.88
N ILE A 386 17.41 19.57 14.41
CA ILE A 386 18.29 18.65 13.68
C ILE A 386 18.65 19.20 12.29
N GLN A 387 17.67 19.75 11.57
CA GLN A 387 17.90 20.26 10.21
C GLN A 387 18.72 21.54 10.22
N ASN A 388 18.51 22.37 11.24
CA ASN A 388 19.23 23.61 11.44
C ASN A 388 20.24 23.46 12.58
N TRP A 389 20.81 22.26 12.80
CA TRP A 389 21.63 21.96 13.98
C TRP A 389 22.78 22.95 14.14
N MET A 390 23.30 23.47 13.04
CA MET A 390 24.36 24.47 13.08
C MET A 390 23.86 25.85 13.52
N ILE A 391 22.70 26.30 13.04
CA ILE A 391 22.05 27.52 13.53
C ILE A 391 21.61 27.33 14.98
N SER A 392 21.19 26.12 15.34
CA SER A 392 20.64 25.76 16.64
C SER A 392 21.72 25.66 17.71
N VAL A 393 22.87 25.07 17.39
CA VAL A 393 24.07 25.07 18.24
C VAL A 393 24.56 26.50 18.44
N SER A 394 24.55 27.33 17.39
CA SER A 394 24.92 28.73 17.50
C SER A 394 23.93 29.55 18.32
N ALA A 395 22.63 29.36 18.13
CA ALA A 395 21.58 30.02 18.92
C ALA A 395 21.61 29.57 20.39
N LEU A 396 21.84 28.27 20.64
CA LEU A 396 22.04 27.74 21.99
C LEU A 396 23.31 28.31 22.62
N GLY A 397 24.41 28.42 21.87
CA GLY A 397 25.64 29.08 22.30
C GLY A 397 25.42 30.55 22.66
N ILE A 398 24.63 31.28 21.86
CA ILE A 398 24.23 32.66 22.14
C ILE A 398 23.35 32.75 23.39
N LEU A 399 22.36 31.87 23.55
CA LEU A 399 21.45 31.85 24.69
C LEU A 399 22.17 31.48 26.00
N VAL A 400 23.07 30.48 25.96
CA VAL A 400 23.92 30.10 27.08
C VAL A 400 24.89 31.24 27.41
N GLY A 401 25.51 31.87 26.40
CA GLY A 401 26.39 33.03 26.59
C GLY A 401 25.67 34.23 27.22
N ALA A 402 24.45 34.53 26.77
CA ALA A 402 23.59 35.57 27.33
C ALA A 402 23.15 35.23 28.77
N GLY A 403 22.77 33.98 29.04
CA GLY A 403 22.43 33.51 30.38
C GLY A 403 23.60 33.57 31.37
N LEU A 404 24.80 33.19 30.94
CA LEU A 404 26.03 33.28 31.74
C LEU A 404 26.42 34.73 32.03
N SER A 405 26.20 35.64 31.06
CA SER A 405 26.39 37.09 31.24
C SER A 405 25.39 37.68 32.24
N LEU A 406 24.12 37.30 32.16
CA LEU A 406 23.09 37.70 33.13
C LEU A 406 23.37 37.15 34.54
N ALA A 407 24.01 35.97 34.64
CA ALA A 407 24.42 35.37 35.91
C ALA A 407 25.74 35.94 36.48
N GLY A 408 26.38 36.91 35.83
CA GLY A 408 27.60 37.58 36.30
C GLY A 408 28.90 36.78 36.15
N ILE A 409 28.89 35.70 35.36
CA ILE A 409 30.06 34.84 35.16
C ILE A 409 30.87 35.38 33.97
N LEU A 410 31.99 36.06 34.26
CA LEU A 410 33.09 36.47 33.35
C LEU A 410 32.66 36.90 31.92
N PRO A 411 32.45 38.21 31.66
CA PRO A 411 31.96 38.77 30.39
C PRO A 411 32.74 38.33 29.13
N VAL A 412 34.04 38.07 29.29
CA VAL A 412 34.95 37.69 28.20
C VAL A 412 34.63 36.28 27.68
N ALA A 413 34.26 35.34 28.56
CA ALA A 413 33.91 33.97 28.17
C ALA A 413 32.61 33.93 27.35
N ALA A 414 31.61 34.71 27.76
CA ALA A 414 30.35 34.83 27.02
C ALA A 414 30.54 35.44 25.63
N PHE A 415 31.39 36.47 25.50
CA PHE A 415 31.68 37.11 24.21
C PHE A 415 32.38 36.15 23.23
N LEU A 416 33.33 35.34 23.70
CA LEU A 416 34.02 34.34 22.88
C LEU A 416 33.09 33.21 22.39
N ILE A 417 32.14 32.78 23.23
CA ILE A 417 31.14 31.77 22.85
C ILE A 417 30.21 32.31 21.76
N ILE A 418 29.76 33.57 21.88
CA ILE A 418 28.90 34.23 20.89
C ILE A 418 29.64 34.42 19.55
N ALA A 419 30.88 34.93 19.59
CA ALA A 419 31.68 35.16 18.39
C ALA A 419 32.07 33.86 17.65
N GLY A 420 32.45 32.81 18.39
CA GLY A 420 32.76 31.49 17.82
C GLY A 420 31.55 30.83 17.15
N SER A 421 30.36 30.98 17.75
CA SER A 421 29.09 30.48 17.21
C SER A 421 28.71 31.17 15.88
N LEU A 422 28.87 32.49 15.81
CA LEU A 422 28.62 33.27 14.60
C LEU A 422 29.56 32.86 13.45
N LEU A 423 30.85 32.67 13.73
CA LEU A 423 31.85 32.28 12.73
C LEU A 423 31.64 30.85 12.20
N ALA A 424 31.30 29.89 13.07
CA ALA A 424 30.98 28.53 12.66
C ALA A 424 29.77 28.47 11.70
N THR A 425 28.78 29.34 11.93
CA THR A 425 27.59 29.41 11.07
C THR A 425 27.92 29.89 9.65
N VAL A 426 28.85 30.85 9.50
CA VAL A 426 29.27 31.39 8.20
C VAL A 426 30.08 30.37 7.39
N PHE A 427 31.03 29.68 8.02
CA PHE A 427 31.91 28.72 7.33
C PHE A 427 31.16 27.49 6.80
N VAL A 428 30.13 27.01 7.51
CA VAL A 428 29.41 25.83 7.03
C VAL A 428 28.28 26.17 6.06
N TYR A 429 27.73 27.40 6.10
CA TYR A 429 26.80 27.86 5.07
C TYR A 429 27.47 27.94 3.69
N SER A 430 28.77 28.25 3.62
CA SER A 430 29.54 28.25 2.37
C SER A 430 29.79 26.84 1.83
N GLU A 431 30.10 25.85 2.68
CA GLU A 431 30.21 24.44 2.28
C GLU A 431 28.89 23.83 1.81
N TYR A 432 27.77 24.17 2.46
CA TYR A 432 26.44 23.68 2.07
C TYR A 432 26.03 24.20 0.69
N LEU A 433 26.35 25.45 0.36
CA LEU A 433 26.12 26.03 -0.97
C LEU A 433 27.04 25.40 -2.04
N ALA A 434 28.24 24.94 -1.67
CA ALA A 434 29.18 24.32 -2.60
C ALA A 434 28.83 22.87 -3.00
N LYS A 435 27.98 22.16 -2.23
CA LYS A 435 27.63 20.74 -2.47
C LYS A 435 26.42 20.48 -3.37
N LYS A 436 25.78 21.52 -3.92
CA LYS A 436 24.62 21.35 -4.80
C LYS A 436 25.06 21.00 -6.23
N ASN A 437 25.35 19.71 -6.45
CA ASN A 437 25.77 19.18 -7.75
C ASN A 437 24.59 19.18 -8.75
N PRO A 438 24.67 19.84 -9.92
CA PRO A 438 23.51 20.14 -10.77
C PRO A 438 23.27 19.19 -11.96
N GLU A 439 23.83 17.98 -12.00
CA GLU A 439 23.53 17.03 -13.08
C GLU A 439 22.32 16.16 -12.73
N ALA A 440 21.13 16.76 -12.79
CA ALA A 440 19.87 16.04 -12.68
C ALA A 440 19.51 15.43 -14.05
N SER A 441 19.41 14.10 -14.12
CA SER A 441 18.81 13.44 -15.28
C SER A 441 17.38 13.96 -15.48
N SER A 442 16.89 14.02 -16.73
CA SER A 442 15.51 14.47 -17.01
C SER A 442 14.44 13.67 -16.26
N ILE A 443 14.73 12.42 -15.89
CA ILE A 443 13.83 11.60 -15.07
C ILE A 443 13.92 11.97 -13.59
N ARG A 444 15.10 12.30 -13.05
CA ARG A 444 15.24 12.78 -11.67
C ARG A 444 14.46 14.09 -11.46
N LEU A 445 14.51 14.99 -12.44
CA LEU A 445 13.67 16.20 -12.44
C LEU A 445 12.17 15.86 -12.42
N LEU A 446 11.72 14.86 -13.21
CA LEU A 446 10.33 14.40 -13.19
C LEU A 446 9.94 13.76 -11.85
N VAL A 447 10.80 12.95 -11.26
CA VAL A 447 10.58 12.32 -9.94
C VAL A 447 10.43 13.41 -8.85
N GLU A 448 11.27 14.44 -8.89
CA GLU A 448 11.21 15.58 -7.97
C GLU A 448 9.96 16.44 -8.21
N GLN A 449 9.55 16.66 -9.46
CA GLN A 449 8.33 17.39 -9.83
C GLN A 449 7.06 16.67 -9.36
N GLU A 450 6.97 15.36 -9.57
CA GLU A 450 5.84 14.53 -9.11
C GLU A 450 5.87 14.29 -7.59
N GLY A 451 6.98 14.61 -6.92
CA GLY A 451 7.10 14.49 -5.46
C GLY A 451 6.95 13.06 -4.97
N LEU A 452 7.47 12.08 -5.72
CA LEU A 452 7.43 10.66 -5.35
C LEU A 452 8.08 10.42 -3.98
N ALA A 453 7.65 9.36 -3.30
CA ALA A 453 8.27 8.95 -2.04
C ALA A 453 9.57 8.21 -2.33
N GLU A 454 10.54 8.32 -1.43
CA GLU A 454 11.84 7.66 -1.57
C GLU A 454 11.64 6.13 -1.73
N MET A 455 10.66 5.55 -1.02
CA MET A 455 10.29 4.14 -1.16
C MET A 455 9.75 3.73 -2.54
N HIS A 456 9.28 4.67 -3.35
CA HIS A 456 8.75 4.46 -4.70
C HIS A 456 9.65 5.11 -5.77
N ASP A 457 10.90 5.41 -5.42
CA ASP A 457 11.89 5.90 -6.38
C ASP A 457 12.15 4.79 -7.43
N PRO A 458 12.05 5.11 -8.73
CA PRO A 458 12.23 4.11 -9.79
C PRO A 458 13.64 3.55 -9.91
N SER A 459 14.63 4.17 -9.25
CA SER A 459 16.02 3.68 -9.15
C SER A 459 16.21 2.56 -8.13
N LEU A 460 15.23 2.33 -7.25
CA LEU A 460 15.29 1.22 -6.29
C LEU A 460 15.29 -0.14 -7.01
N PRO A 461 16.01 -1.15 -6.45
CA PRO A 461 16.06 -2.48 -7.03
C PRO A 461 14.68 -3.12 -7.20
N ARG A 462 14.44 -3.70 -8.37
CA ARG A 462 13.22 -4.44 -8.72
C ARG A 462 13.52 -5.92 -8.84
N ASN A 463 12.51 -6.76 -8.61
CA ASN A 463 12.57 -8.18 -8.92
C ASN A 463 12.50 -8.37 -10.45
N PRO A 464 13.52 -8.95 -11.11
CA PRO A 464 13.57 -9.01 -12.58
C PRO A 464 12.38 -9.72 -13.24
N THR A 465 11.81 -10.72 -12.58
CA THR A 465 10.64 -11.49 -13.06
C THR A 465 9.30 -10.78 -12.82
N MET A 466 9.29 -9.74 -11.96
CA MET A 466 8.11 -8.94 -11.63
C MET A 466 8.20 -7.53 -12.23
N ASP A 467 9.35 -7.11 -12.76
CA ASP A 467 9.52 -5.79 -13.37
C ASP A 467 8.63 -5.66 -14.61
N SER A 468 7.69 -4.73 -14.56
CA SER A 468 6.71 -4.46 -15.62
C SER A 468 7.32 -3.76 -16.83
N TYR A 469 8.54 -3.24 -16.69
CA TYR A 469 9.29 -2.53 -17.75
C TYR A 469 10.35 -3.41 -18.40
N ASN A 470 10.66 -4.57 -17.83
CA ASN A 470 11.62 -5.51 -18.40
C ASN A 470 11.12 -6.04 -19.77
N LYS A 471 12.00 -6.02 -20.77
CA LYS A 471 11.71 -6.46 -22.14
C LYS A 471 11.58 -7.98 -22.25
N ASP A 472 12.14 -8.72 -21.30
CA ASP A 472 11.99 -10.18 -21.24
C ASP A 472 10.61 -10.58 -20.68
N ASN A 473 9.91 -9.63 -20.06
CA ASN A 473 8.57 -9.79 -19.48
C ASN A 473 7.49 -9.18 -20.40
N THR A 474 7.61 -9.32 -21.71
CA THR A 474 6.56 -8.89 -22.65
C THR A 474 5.35 -9.80 -22.59
N VAL A 475 4.21 -9.24 -23.00
CA VAL A 475 2.93 -9.92 -23.17
C VAL A 475 2.39 -9.58 -24.56
N GLU A 476 1.61 -10.50 -25.11
CA GLU A 476 0.83 -10.26 -26.31
C GLU A 476 -0.57 -9.80 -25.88
N ILE A 477 -1.02 -8.68 -26.44
CA ILE A 477 -2.40 -8.19 -26.30
C ILE A 477 -3.03 -8.04 -27.67
N GLU A 478 -4.30 -8.39 -27.78
CA GLU A 478 -5.08 -8.15 -28.99
C GLU A 478 -5.65 -6.73 -28.96
N LEU A 479 -5.35 -5.96 -30.00
CA LEU A 479 -5.92 -4.63 -30.22
C LEU A 479 -6.55 -4.56 -31.59
N THR A 480 -7.78 -4.07 -31.66
CA THR A 480 -8.40 -3.73 -32.94
C THR A 480 -7.69 -2.54 -33.60
N TYR A 481 -7.72 -2.45 -34.92
CA TYR A 481 -7.21 -1.26 -35.62
C TYR A 481 -7.86 0.04 -35.11
N GLN A 482 -9.14 0.01 -34.72
CA GLN A 482 -9.80 1.16 -34.08
C GLN A 482 -9.12 1.55 -32.77
N GLN A 483 -8.84 0.58 -31.88
CA GLN A 483 -8.12 0.86 -30.63
C GLN A 483 -6.69 1.36 -30.89
N ILE A 484 -6.00 0.81 -31.89
CA ILE A 484 -4.67 1.27 -32.29
C ILE A 484 -4.74 2.72 -32.77
N HIS A 485 -5.71 3.06 -33.63
CA HIS A 485 -5.96 4.41 -34.10
C HIS A 485 -6.21 5.35 -32.92
N THR A 486 -7.20 5.06 -32.07
CA THR A 486 -7.55 5.87 -30.91
C THR A 486 -6.36 6.08 -29.99
N TYR A 487 -5.62 5.02 -29.66
CA TYR A 487 -4.45 5.11 -28.81
C TYR A 487 -3.37 6.03 -29.39
N TYR A 488 -3.03 5.85 -30.67
CA TYR A 488 -1.96 6.63 -31.27
C TYR A 488 -2.38 8.06 -31.62
N ASP A 489 -3.64 8.32 -31.95
CA ASP A 489 -4.17 9.65 -32.22
C ASP A 489 -4.04 10.54 -30.98
N VAL A 490 -4.60 10.12 -29.84
CA VAL A 490 -4.51 10.89 -28.60
C VAL A 490 -3.07 10.97 -28.08
N MET A 491 -2.30 9.88 -28.14
CA MET A 491 -0.94 9.90 -27.60
C MET A 491 0.05 10.66 -28.47
N ARG A 492 -0.15 10.73 -29.79
CA ARG A 492 0.74 11.49 -30.68
C ARG A 492 0.32 12.94 -30.78
N ARG A 493 -0.95 13.21 -31.05
CA ARG A 493 -1.44 14.57 -31.31
C ARG A 493 -1.70 15.33 -30.02
N LEU A 494 -2.43 14.74 -29.07
CA LEU A 494 -2.86 15.45 -27.86
C LEU A 494 -1.75 15.52 -26.79
N VAL A 495 -1.05 14.41 -26.52
CA VAL A 495 -0.05 14.33 -25.45
C VAL A 495 1.37 14.67 -25.90
N LYS A 496 1.72 14.38 -27.16
CA LYS A 496 3.10 14.58 -27.67
C LYS A 496 3.24 15.67 -28.70
N GLU A 497 2.11 16.24 -29.15
CA GLU A 497 2.06 17.32 -30.15
C GLU A 497 2.84 16.96 -31.42
N LYS A 498 2.59 15.74 -31.94
CA LYS A 498 3.15 15.19 -33.19
C LYS A 498 2.03 14.79 -34.14
N ASP A 499 2.33 14.81 -35.43
CA ASP A 499 1.42 14.29 -36.45
C ASP A 499 1.06 12.83 -36.22
N PHE A 500 -0.15 12.46 -36.62
CA PHE A 500 -0.65 11.09 -36.46
C PHE A 500 0.26 10.10 -37.21
N LEU A 501 0.50 10.32 -38.49
CA LEU A 501 1.44 9.55 -39.29
C LEU A 501 2.87 10.04 -39.02
N PRO A 502 3.84 9.14 -38.72
CA PRO A 502 5.25 9.51 -38.63
C PRO A 502 5.86 9.67 -40.04
N ASP A 503 6.83 10.58 -40.17
CA ASP A 503 7.55 10.79 -41.43
C ASP A 503 8.46 9.60 -41.79
N ASP A 504 9.08 8.99 -40.78
CA ASP A 504 10.02 7.89 -40.96
C ASP A 504 9.34 6.51 -41.05
N GLU A 505 9.73 5.70 -42.04
CA GLU A 505 9.42 4.27 -42.09
C GLU A 505 10.29 3.45 -41.13
N LYS A 506 10.03 3.63 -39.83
CA LYS A 506 10.66 2.81 -38.78
C LYS A 506 9.84 1.54 -38.56
N LYS A 507 10.53 0.40 -38.42
CA LYS A 507 9.92 -0.87 -38.00
C LYS A 507 9.10 -0.66 -36.72
N SER A 508 7.89 -1.22 -36.68
CA SER A 508 7.08 -1.22 -35.46
C SER A 508 7.85 -1.95 -34.35
N LYS A 509 7.79 -1.40 -33.13
CA LYS A 509 8.35 -2.04 -31.94
C LYS A 509 7.42 -3.11 -31.36
N HIS A 510 6.21 -3.24 -31.90
CA HIS A 510 5.11 -3.99 -31.28
C HIS A 510 4.44 -4.99 -32.21
N VAL A 511 4.62 -4.84 -33.53
CA VAL A 511 4.05 -5.73 -34.55
C VAL A 511 5.19 -6.18 -35.45
N VAL A 512 5.43 -7.48 -35.53
CA VAL A 512 6.52 -8.06 -36.31
C VAL A 512 6.26 -7.86 -37.80
N GLY A 513 7.30 -7.46 -38.55
CA GLY A 513 7.23 -7.34 -40.02
C GLY A 513 6.52 -6.09 -40.55
N VAL A 514 5.87 -5.27 -39.71
CA VAL A 514 5.12 -4.08 -40.13
C VAL A 514 5.84 -2.80 -39.71
N SER A 515 5.89 -1.79 -40.59
CA SER A 515 6.39 -0.46 -40.22
C SER A 515 5.36 0.28 -39.36
N LYS A 516 5.80 1.15 -38.44
CA LYS A 516 4.85 1.92 -37.63
C LYS A 516 3.94 2.79 -38.50
N LYS A 517 4.47 3.33 -39.60
CA LYS A 517 3.71 4.14 -40.55
C LYS A 517 2.60 3.32 -41.21
N ALA A 518 2.94 2.16 -41.78
CA ALA A 518 1.99 1.25 -42.41
C ALA A 518 0.88 0.81 -41.43
N LEU A 519 1.24 0.47 -40.19
CA LEU A 519 0.25 0.10 -39.15
C LEU A 519 -0.76 1.22 -38.89
N LEU A 520 -0.31 2.48 -38.87
CA LEU A 520 -1.19 3.63 -38.62
C LEU A 520 -1.98 4.04 -39.86
N GLU A 521 -1.46 3.80 -41.06
CA GLU A 521 -2.21 3.97 -42.31
C GLU A 521 -3.34 2.94 -42.39
N GLU A 522 -3.08 1.68 -42.06
CA GLU A 522 -4.11 0.65 -41.99
C GLU A 522 -5.16 0.92 -40.92
N SER A 523 -4.79 1.58 -39.82
CA SER A 523 -5.75 1.93 -38.77
C SER A 523 -6.70 3.06 -39.14
N LEU A 524 -6.45 3.76 -40.25
CA LEU A 524 -7.39 4.74 -40.82
C LEU A 524 -8.45 4.08 -41.72
N ASP A 525 -8.24 2.83 -42.14
CA ASP A 525 -9.19 2.10 -42.97
C ASP A 525 -10.38 1.63 -42.14
N SER A 526 -11.53 2.25 -42.35
CA SER A 526 -12.77 1.93 -41.64
C SER A 526 -13.24 0.48 -41.87
N GLN A 527 -12.86 -0.15 -43.00
CA GLN A 527 -13.19 -1.55 -43.26
C GLN A 527 -12.37 -2.51 -42.39
N LYS A 528 -11.20 -2.07 -41.91
CA LYS A 528 -10.32 -2.84 -41.04
C LYS A 528 -10.54 -2.57 -39.55
N ALA A 529 -11.39 -1.60 -39.20
CA ALA A 529 -11.53 -1.09 -37.84
C ALA A 529 -11.69 -2.17 -36.75
N ALA A 530 -12.47 -3.22 -37.03
CA ALA A 530 -12.74 -4.32 -36.10
C ALA A 530 -11.72 -5.47 -36.14
N LEU A 531 -10.78 -5.49 -37.10
CA LEU A 531 -9.77 -6.54 -37.19
C LEU A 531 -8.77 -6.39 -36.04
N ALA A 532 -8.54 -7.50 -35.34
CA ALA A 532 -7.59 -7.58 -34.24
C ALA A 532 -6.16 -7.76 -34.76
N VAL A 533 -5.21 -7.12 -34.08
CA VAL A 533 -3.78 -7.18 -34.37
C VAL A 533 -3.06 -7.57 -33.07
N PRO A 534 -2.24 -8.64 -33.11
CA PRO A 534 -1.42 -9.01 -31.97
C PRO A 534 -0.36 -7.95 -31.71
N PHE A 535 -0.25 -7.51 -30.46
CA PHE A 535 0.63 -6.43 -30.04
C PHE A 535 1.56 -6.91 -28.93
N THR A 536 2.85 -7.08 -29.23
CA THR A 536 3.84 -7.47 -28.22
C THR A 536 4.38 -6.25 -27.49
N VAL A 537 4.09 -6.16 -26.19
CA VAL A 537 4.44 -5.00 -25.34
C VAL A 537 4.87 -5.43 -23.95
N THR A 538 5.60 -4.58 -23.23
CA THR A 538 5.82 -4.80 -21.80
C THR A 538 4.52 -4.63 -21.03
N ARG A 539 4.40 -5.24 -19.84
CA ARG A 539 3.19 -5.12 -18.99
C ARG A 539 2.84 -3.68 -18.65
N ALA A 540 3.85 -2.85 -18.33
CA ALA A 540 3.63 -1.43 -18.08
C ALA A 540 3.05 -0.70 -19.31
N LYS A 541 3.47 -1.11 -20.52
CA LYS A 541 2.95 -0.54 -21.77
C LYS A 541 1.54 -1.05 -22.09
N ALA A 542 1.22 -2.31 -21.82
CA ALA A 542 -0.13 -2.85 -21.93
C ALA A 542 -1.11 -2.09 -21.02
N ALA A 543 -0.76 -1.93 -19.74
CA ALA A 543 -1.54 -1.16 -18.78
C ALA A 543 -1.74 0.30 -19.23
N HIS A 544 -0.66 0.96 -19.68
CA HIS A 544 -0.77 2.32 -20.23
C HIS A 544 -1.71 2.40 -21.45
N ILE A 545 -1.65 1.45 -22.40
CA ILE A 545 -2.57 1.44 -23.55
C ILE A 545 -4.03 1.34 -23.06
N ARG A 546 -4.31 0.39 -22.17
CA ARG A 546 -5.66 0.20 -21.61
C ARG A 546 -6.18 1.43 -20.88
N HIS A 547 -5.36 2.06 -20.04
CA HIS A 547 -5.75 3.28 -19.33
C HIS A 547 -6.05 4.43 -20.29
N THR A 548 -5.22 4.60 -21.33
CA THR A 548 -5.50 5.60 -22.38
C THR A 548 -6.85 5.35 -23.04
N LEU A 549 -7.12 4.11 -23.47
CA LEU A 549 -8.39 3.75 -24.11
C LEU A 549 -9.60 3.93 -23.17
N ASN A 550 -9.45 3.56 -21.89
CA ASN A 550 -10.49 3.74 -20.88
C ASN A 550 -10.82 5.22 -20.65
N TRP A 551 -9.81 6.08 -20.58
CA TRP A 551 -10.03 7.52 -20.43
C TRP A 551 -10.76 8.12 -21.64
N VAL A 552 -10.37 7.73 -22.85
CA VAL A 552 -11.06 8.17 -24.07
C VAL A 552 -12.51 7.69 -24.08
N GLN A 553 -12.77 6.44 -23.70
CA GLN A 553 -14.14 5.91 -23.61
C GLN A 553 -14.98 6.65 -22.57
N LYS A 554 -14.39 7.00 -21.42
CA LYS A 554 -15.10 7.62 -20.29
C LYS A 554 -15.40 9.10 -20.50
N LEU A 555 -14.45 9.84 -21.09
CA LEU A 555 -14.53 11.30 -21.21
C LEU A 555 -14.93 11.76 -22.62
N GLY A 556 -14.61 10.98 -23.65
CA GLY A 556 -14.64 11.42 -25.05
C GLY A 556 -13.39 12.21 -25.45
N ILE A 557 -13.05 12.20 -26.75
CA ILE A 557 -11.84 12.84 -27.30
C ILE A 557 -11.88 14.37 -27.15
N GLU A 558 -13.07 14.96 -27.22
CA GLU A 558 -13.27 16.41 -27.18
C GLU A 558 -13.24 17.00 -25.76
N ASN A 559 -13.16 16.16 -24.73
CA ASN A 559 -13.21 16.62 -23.34
C ASN A 559 -11.89 17.25 -22.91
N GLU A 560 -11.94 18.49 -22.41
CA GLU A 560 -10.76 19.24 -21.97
C GLU A 560 -9.96 18.52 -20.86
N ALA A 561 -10.63 17.75 -20.00
CA ALA A 561 -9.97 16.99 -18.93
C ALA A 561 -9.20 15.76 -19.46
N LEU A 562 -9.43 15.32 -20.70
CA LEU A 562 -8.76 14.15 -21.27
C LEU A 562 -7.25 14.36 -21.35
N LYS A 563 -6.79 15.53 -21.85
CA LYS A 563 -5.35 15.82 -21.99
C LYS A 563 -4.62 15.67 -20.66
N THR A 564 -5.12 16.31 -19.61
CA THR A 564 -4.52 16.27 -18.26
C THR A 564 -4.44 14.84 -17.69
N ASN A 565 -5.50 14.04 -17.85
CA ASN A 565 -5.50 12.65 -17.38
C ASN A 565 -4.51 11.77 -18.17
N LEU A 566 -4.45 11.95 -19.50
CA LEU A 566 -3.51 11.21 -20.35
C LEU A 566 -2.05 11.61 -20.10
N GLU A 567 -1.78 12.90 -19.85
CA GLU A 567 -0.46 13.39 -19.47
C GLU A 567 -0.01 12.80 -18.13
N LYS A 568 -0.88 12.77 -17.12
CA LYS A 568 -0.61 12.11 -15.83
C LYS A 568 -0.25 10.63 -16.03
N CYS A 569 -1.08 9.87 -16.76
CA CYS A 569 -0.80 8.47 -17.06
C CYS A 569 0.51 8.27 -17.83
N TYR A 570 0.82 9.18 -18.77
CA TYR A 570 2.04 9.10 -19.55
C TYR A 570 3.29 9.44 -18.74
N THR A 571 3.20 10.43 -17.84
CA THR A 571 4.27 10.79 -16.90
C THR A 571 4.58 9.63 -15.97
N GLU A 572 3.57 9.01 -15.34
CA GLU A 572 3.74 7.80 -14.54
C GLU A 572 4.47 6.69 -15.32
N TYR A 573 4.01 6.43 -16.55
CA TYR A 573 4.64 5.43 -17.41
C TYR A 573 6.09 5.78 -17.75
N ARG A 574 6.41 7.06 -18.01
CA ARG A 574 7.77 7.51 -18.32
C ARG A 574 8.72 7.37 -17.14
N ILE A 575 8.27 7.69 -15.93
CA ILE A 575 9.11 7.61 -14.73
C ILE A 575 9.61 6.18 -14.51
N GLY A 576 8.74 5.18 -14.67
CA GLY A 576 9.13 3.77 -14.47
C GLY A 576 10.12 3.22 -15.49
N LYS A 577 10.33 3.89 -16.63
CA LYS A 577 11.37 3.54 -17.62
C LYS A 577 12.79 3.86 -17.16
N HIS A 578 12.96 4.44 -15.98
CA HIS A 578 14.28 4.65 -15.41
C HIS A 578 14.97 3.30 -15.20
N ILE A 579 15.78 2.88 -16.16
CA ILE A 579 16.97 1.98 -16.12
C ILE A 579 17.60 2.04 -17.52
#